data_AF-A0A930Z3T9-F1
#
_entry.id   AF-A0A930Z3T9-F1
#
_cell.length_a   1.000
_cell.length_b   1.000
_cell.length_c   1.000
_cell.angle_alpha   90.00
_cell.angle_beta   90.00
_cell.angle_gamma   90.00
#
_symmetry.space_group_name_H-M   'P 1'
#
loop_
_entity.id
_entity.type
_entity.pdbx_description
1 polymer ?
#
loop_
_entity_poly.entity_id
_entity_poly.type
_entity_poly.pdbx_seq_one_letter_code
_entity_poly.pdbx_strand_id
1 'polypeptide(L)'
;MVTFGCDLVADVEPQALGFTYWFQVANEGEPYPVSIHFAGRRMGAKGKLSSRDKFSTLERIEQVVPGSGPIAVTTRVVDVAPGEWHVTASPASEVRTRRSQDRAAAQNQPRLPNASSNGTTGFAPVIQIRAPGARLGAWPALVGLGALVGLASQALLASHTHLSVARVLVVSLIASLVGLVGAKLYFHTGHFLAGRTVAGHSLPGQRGEHRPMLAAGMCIQGFVLGAILTIAVGAQIVGLPLGRVLDVTAPGLLFGMTVGRFGCFFGGCCAGRPTAARWGLWSSDRHVGVRRIPVQLFESTLALCLGLAAFVIVWTTTPHPAGVVFIGAIAGYTLGRQLLFPLRDQPRYSVHGRNRMIAFAGFVIIADIAIAAFVR
;
A
#
# COMPACT_ATOMS: atom_id res chain seq x y z
N MET A 1 27.16 18.31 -7.19
CA MET A 1 25.84 17.75 -6.80
C MET A 1 25.10 17.45 -8.10
N VAL A 2 25.20 16.22 -8.61
CA VAL A 2 24.56 15.84 -9.88
C VAL A 2 23.10 15.53 -9.60
N THR A 3 22.22 16.50 -9.81
CA THR A 3 20.78 16.29 -9.89
C THR A 3 20.48 15.62 -11.22
N PHE A 4 20.06 14.36 -11.21
CA PHE A 4 19.47 13.72 -12.39
C PHE A 4 18.16 14.46 -12.71
N GLY A 5 18.21 15.43 -13.62
CA GLY A 5 17.04 16.14 -14.12
C GLY A 5 16.09 15.16 -14.80
N CYS A 6 14.79 15.32 -14.56
CA CYS A 6 13.75 14.55 -15.24
C CYS A 6 13.59 14.92 -16.73
N ASP A 7 14.59 15.55 -17.35
CA ASP A 7 14.55 16.00 -18.74
C ASP A 7 14.42 14.82 -19.72
N LEU A 8 14.97 13.66 -19.37
CA LEU A 8 14.87 12.41 -20.16
C LEU A 8 13.45 11.84 -20.28
N VAL A 9 12.49 12.32 -19.49
CA VAL A 9 11.09 11.82 -19.49
C VAL A 9 10.08 12.94 -19.72
N ALA A 10 10.54 14.15 -20.04
CA ALA A 10 9.67 15.31 -20.26
C ALA A 10 8.72 15.11 -21.45
N ASP A 11 9.17 14.43 -22.51
CA ASP A 11 8.43 14.24 -23.76
C ASP A 11 7.73 12.88 -23.89
N VAL A 12 7.82 12.02 -22.87
CA VAL A 12 7.24 10.66 -22.93
C VAL A 12 5.74 10.72 -22.63
N GLU A 13 4.92 10.21 -23.55
CA GLU A 13 3.49 10.03 -23.31
C GLU A 13 3.21 8.75 -22.49
N PRO A 14 2.12 8.70 -21.69
CA PRO A 14 1.13 9.76 -21.48
C PRO A 14 1.63 10.82 -20.50
N GLN A 15 1.19 12.06 -20.72
CA GLN A 15 1.47 13.21 -19.87
C GLN A 15 0.35 13.40 -18.84
N ALA A 16 0.71 13.81 -17.63
CA ALA A 16 -0.23 14.19 -16.59
C ALA A 16 0.25 15.43 -15.84
N LEU A 17 -0.70 16.03 -15.15
CA LEU A 17 -0.49 17.22 -14.34
C LEU A 17 -0.93 16.92 -12.90
N GLY A 18 -0.09 17.29 -11.93
CA GLY A 18 -0.35 17.03 -10.52
C GLY A 18 -0.19 18.30 -9.69
N PHE A 19 -1.19 18.62 -8.88
CA PHE A 19 -1.15 19.76 -7.96
C PHE A 19 -1.56 19.34 -6.58
N THR A 20 -0.91 19.96 -5.59
CA THR A 20 -1.26 19.77 -4.18
C THR A 20 -1.78 21.08 -3.61
N TYR A 21 -2.97 21.03 -3.03
CA TYR A 21 -3.56 22.12 -2.26
C TYR A 21 -3.42 21.82 -0.76
N TRP A 22 -2.91 22.79 0.00
CA TRP A 22 -2.72 22.69 1.44
C TRP A 22 -3.71 23.58 2.17
N PHE A 23 -4.29 23.08 3.26
CA PHE A 23 -5.15 23.87 4.12
C PHE A 23 -5.06 23.45 5.57
N GLN A 24 -5.45 24.37 6.46
CA GLN A 24 -5.55 24.11 7.89
C GLN A 24 -6.96 23.62 8.23
N VAL A 25 -7.03 22.67 9.16
CA VAL A 25 -8.28 22.13 9.69
C VAL A 25 -8.69 22.85 10.96
N ALA A 26 -9.99 22.81 11.30
CA ALA A 26 -10.48 23.22 12.62
C ALA A 26 -9.68 22.52 13.74
N ASN A 27 -9.42 23.22 14.84
CA ASN A 27 -8.72 22.63 15.98
C ASN A 27 -9.57 21.58 16.71
N GLU A 28 -10.87 21.82 16.81
CA GLU A 28 -11.84 20.98 17.54
C GLU A 28 -13.16 20.90 16.77
N GLY A 29 -14.02 19.96 17.17
CA GLY A 29 -15.35 19.74 16.58
C GLY A 29 -15.53 18.35 16.00
N GLU A 30 -16.66 18.15 15.32
CA GLU A 30 -16.99 16.90 14.62
C GLU A 30 -16.33 16.83 13.23
N PRO A 31 -16.03 15.62 12.71
CA PRO A 31 -15.57 15.46 11.33
C PRO A 31 -16.52 16.08 10.31
N TYR A 32 -15.97 16.78 9.31
CA TYR A 32 -16.75 17.47 8.28
C TYR A 32 -16.22 17.20 6.88
N PRO A 33 -17.07 17.26 5.83
CA PRO A 33 -16.62 17.13 4.46
C PRO A 33 -15.96 18.43 3.98
N VAL A 34 -15.01 18.31 3.05
CA VAL A 34 -14.39 19.44 2.34
C VAL A 34 -14.40 19.14 0.85
N SER A 35 -14.90 20.09 0.06
CA SER A 35 -14.89 20.02 -1.40
C SER A 35 -14.04 21.15 -1.97
N ILE A 36 -13.08 20.81 -2.84
CA ILE A 36 -12.17 21.74 -3.49
C ILE A 36 -12.34 21.63 -5.00
N HIS A 37 -12.70 22.73 -5.63
CA HIS A 37 -12.77 22.84 -7.08
C HIS A 37 -11.42 23.26 -7.63
N PHE A 38 -10.87 22.44 -8.52
CA PHE A 38 -9.64 22.72 -9.26
C PHE A 38 -9.99 23.02 -10.71
N ALA A 39 -9.52 24.16 -11.20
CA ALA A 39 -9.65 24.56 -12.59
C ALA A 39 -8.29 24.92 -13.16
N GLY A 40 -7.99 24.46 -14.37
CA GLY A 40 -6.71 24.74 -15.01
C GLY A 40 -6.85 25.09 -16.48
N ARG A 41 -5.92 25.92 -16.96
CA ARG A 41 -5.79 26.30 -18.36
C ARG A 41 -4.32 26.26 -18.77
N ARG A 42 -4.06 25.69 -19.94
CA ARG A 42 -2.72 25.67 -20.53
C ARG A 42 -2.28 27.07 -20.93
N MET A 43 -1.05 27.44 -20.58
CA MET A 43 -0.47 28.72 -20.97
C MET A 43 0.05 28.67 -22.40
N GLY A 44 -0.06 29.77 -23.14
CA GLY A 44 0.48 29.90 -24.50
C GLY A 44 -0.29 29.17 -25.61
N ALA A 45 -1.45 28.57 -25.31
CA ALA A 45 -2.30 27.96 -26.34
C ALA A 45 -2.87 29.04 -27.29
N LYS A 46 -2.51 28.96 -28.59
CA LYS A 46 -3.01 29.87 -29.64
C LYS A 46 -4.25 29.26 -30.31
N GLY A 47 -5.32 30.04 -30.47
CA GLY A 47 -6.57 29.61 -31.12
C GLY A 47 -7.64 29.07 -30.17
N LYS A 48 -8.59 28.28 -30.69
CA LYS A 48 -9.71 27.73 -29.90
C LYS A 48 -9.19 26.61 -28.99
N LEU A 49 -9.22 26.84 -27.68
CA LEU A 49 -8.80 25.88 -26.66
C LEU A 49 -9.51 24.53 -26.84
N SER A 50 -8.73 23.45 -26.98
CA SER A 50 -9.26 22.10 -27.03
C SER A 50 -9.73 21.64 -25.64
N SER A 51 -10.40 20.49 -25.57
CA SER A 51 -10.69 19.82 -24.29
C SER A 51 -9.42 19.38 -23.54
N ARG A 52 -8.26 19.29 -24.21
CA ARG A 52 -6.96 18.94 -23.60
C ARG A 52 -6.18 20.15 -23.09
N ASP A 53 -6.64 21.38 -23.35
CA ASP A 53 -6.00 22.63 -22.90
C ASP A 53 -6.70 23.28 -21.69
N LYS A 54 -7.76 22.65 -21.17
CA LYS A 54 -8.48 23.08 -19.97
C LYS A 54 -9.00 21.89 -19.18
N PHE A 55 -9.10 22.02 -17.86
CA PHE A 55 -9.77 21.04 -17.03
C PHE A 55 -10.53 21.71 -15.89
N SER A 56 -11.51 20.98 -15.33
CA SER A 56 -12.28 21.37 -14.15
C SER A 56 -12.63 20.09 -13.41
N THR A 57 -12.11 19.91 -12.21
CA THR A 57 -12.37 18.74 -11.36
C THR A 57 -12.76 19.16 -9.95
N LEU A 58 -13.57 18.34 -9.29
CA LEU A 58 -14.00 18.55 -7.91
C LEU A 58 -13.43 17.42 -7.07
N GLU A 59 -12.58 17.76 -6.11
CA GLU A 59 -12.05 16.80 -5.14
C GLU A 59 -12.83 16.92 -3.84
N ARG A 60 -13.29 15.78 -3.31
CA ARG A 60 -14.10 15.72 -2.09
C ARG A 60 -13.42 14.83 -1.06
N ILE A 61 -13.19 15.37 0.13
CA ILE A 61 -12.80 14.62 1.32
C ILE A 61 -14.05 14.46 2.18
N GLU A 62 -14.53 13.23 2.36
CA GLU A 62 -15.77 12.98 3.12
C GLU A 62 -15.63 13.24 4.63
N GLN A 63 -14.43 13.06 5.17
CA GLN A 63 -14.19 13.09 6.61
C GLN A 63 -12.85 13.77 6.93
N VAL A 64 -12.87 15.10 7.03
CA VAL A 64 -11.76 15.88 7.60
C VAL A 64 -11.85 15.82 9.12
N VAL A 65 -10.80 15.32 9.77
CA VAL A 65 -10.73 15.19 11.23
C VAL A 65 -10.15 16.47 11.85
N PRO A 66 -10.89 17.22 12.68
CA PRO A 66 -10.35 18.36 13.42
C PRO A 66 -9.13 17.98 14.28
N GLY A 67 -8.20 18.92 14.47
CA GLY A 67 -6.98 18.69 15.25
C GLY A 67 -5.93 17.77 14.60
N SER A 68 -6.18 17.26 13.38
CA SER A 68 -5.22 16.44 12.63
C SER A 68 -4.07 17.25 12.00
N GLY A 69 -4.10 18.58 12.12
CA GLY A 69 -3.09 19.49 11.56
C GLY A 69 -3.29 19.76 10.06
N PRO A 70 -2.26 20.24 9.34
CA PRO A 70 -2.40 20.60 7.94
C PRO A 70 -2.70 19.38 7.06
N ILE A 71 -3.67 19.54 6.17
CA ILE A 71 -4.04 18.54 5.16
C ILE A 71 -3.52 18.98 3.80
N ALA A 72 -2.97 18.02 3.05
CA ALA A 72 -2.59 18.14 1.66
C ALA A 72 -3.52 17.30 0.78
N VAL A 73 -4.17 17.90 -0.21
CA VAL A 73 -4.97 17.20 -1.22
C VAL A 73 -4.24 17.28 -2.55
N THR A 74 -3.93 16.13 -3.13
CA THR A 74 -3.25 16.04 -4.42
C THR A 74 -4.23 15.57 -5.49
N THR A 75 -4.53 16.47 -6.44
CA THR A 75 -5.33 16.17 -7.64
C THR A 75 -4.40 15.82 -8.81
N ARG A 76 -4.86 14.96 -9.71
CA ARG A 76 -4.12 14.53 -10.90
C ARG A 76 -5.03 14.48 -12.11
N VAL A 77 -4.60 15.14 -13.17
CA VAL A 77 -5.32 15.17 -14.43
C VAL A 77 -4.45 14.48 -15.48
N VAL A 78 -4.96 13.38 -16.02
CA VAL A 78 -4.33 12.62 -17.11
C VAL A 78 -4.83 13.13 -18.47
N ASP A 79 -4.15 12.78 -19.55
CA ASP A 79 -4.52 13.06 -20.94
C ASP A 79 -4.58 14.56 -21.32
N VAL A 80 -3.89 15.40 -20.55
CA VAL A 80 -3.72 16.83 -20.83
C VAL A 80 -2.66 17.08 -21.90
N ALA A 81 -2.73 18.24 -22.56
CA ALA A 81 -1.71 18.66 -23.51
C ALA A 81 -0.41 19.06 -22.77
N PRO A 82 0.78 18.70 -23.30
CA PRO A 82 2.05 19.01 -22.65
C PRO A 82 2.33 20.51 -22.60
N GLY A 83 2.99 20.96 -21.54
CA GLY A 83 3.48 22.33 -21.39
C GLY A 83 3.20 22.94 -20.01
N GLU A 84 3.18 24.27 -19.97
CA GLU A 84 2.89 25.04 -18.76
C GLU A 84 1.39 25.26 -18.57
N TRP A 85 0.95 25.21 -17.32
CA TRP A 85 -0.44 25.32 -16.92
C TRP A 85 -0.58 26.28 -15.75
N HIS A 86 -1.60 27.12 -15.82
CA HIS A 86 -2.07 27.91 -14.69
C HIS A 86 -3.27 27.20 -14.06
N VAL A 87 -3.21 26.95 -12.75
CA VAL A 87 -4.24 26.22 -12.02
C VAL A 87 -4.68 26.99 -10.79
N THR A 88 -6.00 27.06 -10.61
CA THR A 88 -6.67 27.67 -9.46
C THR A 88 -7.36 26.59 -8.65
N ALA A 89 -7.27 26.69 -7.32
CA ALA A 89 -8.01 25.89 -6.37
C ALA A 89 -8.91 26.82 -5.54
N SER A 90 -10.21 26.52 -5.51
CA SER A 90 -11.18 27.28 -4.74
C SER A 90 -12.10 26.34 -3.95
N PRO A 91 -12.53 26.72 -2.74
CA PRO A 91 -13.50 25.95 -1.98
C PRO A 91 -14.82 25.88 -2.74
N ALA A 92 -15.37 24.68 -2.93
CA ALA A 92 -16.69 24.51 -3.51
C ALA A 92 -17.73 24.55 -2.40
N SER A 93 -18.69 25.47 -2.50
CA SER A 93 -19.85 25.47 -1.59
C SER A 93 -20.70 24.24 -1.86
N GLU A 94 -20.88 23.36 -0.86
CA GLU A 94 -21.88 22.30 -0.95
C GLU A 94 -23.27 22.94 -1.14
N VAL A 95 -24.06 22.38 -2.05
CA VAL A 95 -25.47 22.74 -2.19
C VAL A 95 -26.13 22.52 -0.83
N ARG A 96 -26.53 23.61 -0.16
CA ARG A 96 -27.25 23.62 1.13
C ARG A 96 -28.51 22.75 1.04
N THR A 97 -28.41 21.47 1.36
CA THR A 97 -29.59 20.68 1.72
C THR A 97 -30.04 21.15 3.09
N ARG A 98 -31.20 21.81 3.11
CA ARG A 98 -31.86 22.40 4.27
C ARG A 98 -32.03 21.38 5.42
N ARG A 99 -31.20 21.45 6.46
CA ARG A 99 -31.60 21.12 7.84
C ARG A 99 -31.03 22.14 8.81
N SER A 100 -31.87 22.61 9.72
CA SER A 100 -31.61 23.70 10.67
C SER A 100 -30.53 23.37 11.73
N GLN A 101 -30.13 22.10 11.86
CA GLN A 101 -29.10 21.65 12.81
C GLN A 101 -27.65 21.89 12.33
N ASP A 102 -27.41 22.08 11.02
CA ASP A 102 -26.04 22.26 10.47
C ASP A 102 -25.49 23.69 10.59
N ARG A 103 -26.30 24.65 11.03
CA ARG A 103 -25.87 26.08 11.09
C ARG A 103 -24.82 26.35 12.16
N ALA A 104 -24.87 25.66 13.30
CA ALA A 104 -23.90 25.83 14.37
C ALA A 104 -22.55 25.16 14.03
N ALA A 105 -22.58 24.00 13.38
CA ALA A 105 -21.36 23.30 12.93
C ALA A 105 -20.63 24.05 11.80
N ALA A 106 -21.37 24.70 10.90
CA ALA A 106 -20.78 25.50 9.82
C ALA A 106 -20.06 26.78 10.29
N GLN A 107 -20.38 27.29 11.48
CA GLN A 107 -19.76 28.52 12.01
C GLN A 107 -18.31 28.33 12.49
N ASN A 108 -17.91 27.09 12.83
CA ASN A 108 -16.57 26.78 13.36
C ASN A 108 -15.62 26.14 12.31
N GLN A 109 -16.02 26.07 11.05
CA GLN A 109 -15.14 25.56 9.99
C GLN A 109 -14.18 26.66 9.50
N PRO A 110 -12.87 26.37 9.35
CA PRO A 110 -11.92 27.34 8.86
C PRO A 110 -12.26 27.73 7.42
N ARG A 111 -12.19 29.03 7.11
CA ARG A 111 -12.32 29.52 5.74
C ARG A 111 -11.12 29.04 4.92
N LEU A 112 -11.40 28.18 3.95
CA LEU A 112 -10.40 27.68 3.03
C LEU A 112 -9.97 28.81 2.06
N PRO A 113 -8.66 29.06 1.87
CA PRO A 113 -8.20 30.12 0.97
C PRO A 113 -8.39 29.74 -0.51
N ASN A 114 -8.65 30.72 -1.36
CA ASN A 114 -8.42 30.53 -2.79
C ASN A 114 -6.91 30.52 -3.04
N ALA A 115 -6.44 29.63 -3.91
CA ALA A 115 -5.04 29.53 -4.28
C ALA A 115 -4.89 29.42 -5.80
N SER A 116 -3.76 29.88 -6.31
CA SER A 116 -3.37 29.65 -7.71
C SER A 116 -1.88 29.32 -7.78
N SER A 117 -1.51 28.49 -8.75
CA SER A 117 -0.13 28.12 -9.00
C SER A 117 0.08 27.77 -10.47
N ASN A 118 1.31 27.94 -10.93
CA ASN A 118 1.74 27.46 -12.24
C ASN A 118 2.43 26.10 -12.08
N GLY A 119 2.28 25.24 -13.07
CA GLY A 119 2.95 23.94 -13.08
C GLY A 119 3.13 23.41 -14.50
N THR A 120 4.04 22.47 -14.66
CA THR A 120 4.31 21.81 -15.93
C THR A 120 3.76 20.38 -15.90
N THR A 121 3.33 19.89 -17.06
CA THR A 121 3.04 18.47 -17.22
C THR A 121 4.31 17.64 -17.07
N GLY A 122 4.15 16.36 -16.74
CA GLY A 122 5.23 15.39 -16.81
C GLY A 122 4.70 13.99 -17.03
N PHE A 123 5.63 13.04 -17.17
CA PHE A 123 5.29 11.64 -17.41
C PHE A 123 4.32 11.07 -16.37
N ALA A 124 3.16 10.61 -16.84
CA ALA A 124 2.03 10.31 -15.98
C ALA A 124 2.34 9.28 -14.89
N PRO A 125 3.04 8.15 -15.14
CA PRO A 125 3.38 7.19 -14.08
C PRO A 125 4.17 7.80 -12.92
N VAL A 126 5.02 8.81 -13.19
CA VAL A 126 5.77 9.53 -12.15
C VAL A 126 4.86 10.46 -11.38
N ILE A 127 4.05 11.27 -12.09
CA ILE A 127 3.09 12.19 -11.47
C ILE A 127 2.06 11.46 -10.60
N GLN A 128 1.64 10.26 -11.01
CA GLN A 128 0.69 9.40 -10.27
C GLN A 128 1.21 8.95 -8.90
N ILE A 129 2.52 8.90 -8.70
CA ILE A 129 3.13 8.51 -7.41
C ILE A 129 3.52 9.74 -6.59
N ARG A 130 3.90 10.84 -7.23
CA ARG A 130 4.31 12.07 -6.54
C ARG A 130 3.16 12.68 -5.75
N ALA A 131 3.34 12.74 -4.44
CA ALA A 131 2.54 13.50 -3.50
C ALA A 131 3.44 13.85 -2.31
N PRO A 132 3.11 14.86 -1.50
CA PRO A 132 3.86 15.09 -0.27
C PRO A 132 3.94 13.79 0.56
N GLY A 133 5.11 13.47 1.12
CA GLY A 133 5.38 12.19 1.80
C GLY A 133 5.59 10.96 0.95
N ALA A 134 4.99 10.91 -0.23
CA ALA A 134 5.12 9.77 -1.12
C ALA A 134 6.42 9.89 -1.93
N ARG A 135 7.33 8.93 -1.75
CA ARG A 135 8.62 8.88 -2.44
C ARG A 135 8.58 7.87 -3.57
N LEU A 136 8.89 8.33 -4.78
CA LEU A 136 9.05 7.46 -5.95
C LEU A 136 10.15 6.42 -5.67
N GLY A 137 9.91 5.16 -6.01
CA GLY A 137 10.89 4.09 -5.86
C GLY A 137 11.13 3.59 -4.43
N ALA A 138 10.57 4.23 -3.40
CA ALA A 138 10.78 3.80 -2.01
C ALA A 138 10.22 2.38 -1.75
N TRP A 139 9.05 2.07 -2.31
CA TRP A 139 8.45 0.74 -2.18
C TRP A 139 9.32 -0.38 -2.78
N PRO A 140 9.70 -0.37 -4.08
CA PRO A 140 10.52 -1.43 -4.64
C PRO A 140 11.91 -1.50 -4.01
N ALA A 141 12.51 -0.37 -3.64
CA ALA A 141 13.82 -0.36 -2.98
C ALA A 141 13.79 -1.05 -1.60
N LEU A 142 12.80 -0.71 -0.76
CA LEU A 142 12.69 -1.30 0.58
C LEU A 142 12.19 -2.75 0.56
N VAL A 143 11.34 -3.11 -0.42
CA VAL A 143 10.98 -4.52 -0.63
C VAL A 143 12.19 -5.33 -1.10
N GLY A 144 13.00 -4.80 -2.03
CA GLY A 144 14.24 -5.44 -2.47
C GLY A 144 15.24 -5.61 -1.32
N LEU A 145 15.44 -4.57 -0.51
CA LEU A 145 16.26 -4.66 0.70
C LEU A 145 15.70 -5.69 1.68
N GLY A 146 14.38 -5.73 1.89
CA GLY A 146 13.72 -6.73 2.72
C GLY A 146 13.95 -8.15 2.22
N ALA A 147 13.89 -8.37 0.90
CA ALA A 147 14.20 -9.67 0.32
C ALA A 147 15.66 -10.08 0.58
N LEU A 148 16.62 -9.16 0.47
CA LEU A 148 18.03 -9.43 0.81
C LEU A 148 18.21 -9.78 2.28
N VAL A 149 17.59 -9.02 3.20
CA VAL A 149 17.61 -9.31 4.64
C VAL A 149 16.97 -10.67 4.93
N GLY A 150 15.85 -10.97 4.27
CA GLY A 150 15.16 -12.24 4.38
C GLY A 150 16.03 -13.42 3.95
N LEU A 151 16.61 -13.35 2.75
CA LEU A 151 17.51 -14.38 2.23
C LEU A 151 18.77 -14.54 3.08
N ALA A 152 19.35 -13.44 3.57
CA ALA A 152 20.51 -13.50 4.46
C ALA A 152 20.19 -14.20 5.78
N SER A 153 19.07 -13.85 6.42
CA SER A 153 18.65 -14.52 7.66
C SER A 153 18.29 -16.00 7.44
N GLN A 154 17.67 -16.34 6.31
CA GLN A 154 17.40 -17.72 5.93
C GLN A 154 18.70 -18.49 5.68
N ALA A 155 19.71 -17.88 5.06
CA ALA A 155 21.02 -18.49 4.84
C ALA A 155 21.72 -18.80 6.17
N LEU A 156 21.68 -17.86 7.13
CA LEU A 156 22.22 -18.05 8.47
C LEU A 156 21.56 -19.22 9.18
N LEU A 157 20.22 -19.28 9.18
CA LEU A 157 19.47 -20.36 9.81
C LEU A 157 19.65 -21.69 9.10
N ALA A 158 19.71 -21.71 7.77
CA ALA A 158 19.99 -22.91 6.99
C ALA A 158 21.39 -23.46 7.33
N SER A 159 22.40 -22.59 7.45
CA SER A 159 23.74 -22.97 7.88
C SER A 159 23.74 -23.53 9.31
N HIS A 160 23.03 -22.86 10.22
CA HIS A 160 22.93 -23.26 11.63
C HIS A 160 22.22 -24.62 11.81
N THR A 161 21.20 -24.90 10.99
CA THR A 161 20.39 -26.13 11.05
C THR A 161 20.91 -27.25 10.15
N HIS A 162 22.14 -27.13 9.64
CA HIS A 162 22.80 -28.09 8.75
C HIS A 162 22.02 -28.40 7.45
N LEU A 163 21.22 -27.45 6.97
CA LEU A 163 20.62 -27.51 5.64
C LEU A 163 21.60 -26.97 4.59
N SER A 164 21.50 -27.47 3.36
CA SER A 164 22.29 -26.94 2.25
C SER A 164 21.84 -25.52 1.92
N VAL A 165 22.63 -24.52 2.35
CA VAL A 165 22.39 -23.09 2.11
C VAL A 165 22.15 -22.81 0.63
N ALA A 166 22.99 -23.38 -0.24
CA ALA A 166 22.86 -23.19 -1.69
C ALA A 166 21.51 -23.69 -2.22
N ARG A 167 21.08 -24.90 -1.86
CA ARG A 167 19.79 -25.45 -2.31
C ARG A 167 18.61 -24.64 -1.77
N VAL A 168 18.65 -24.27 -0.49
CA VAL A 168 17.61 -23.44 0.14
C VAL A 168 17.48 -22.09 -0.57
N LEU A 169 18.61 -21.39 -0.78
CA LEU A 169 18.60 -20.08 -1.43
C LEU A 169 18.16 -20.15 -2.90
N VAL A 170 18.58 -21.17 -3.66
CA VAL A 170 18.13 -21.37 -5.03
C VAL A 170 16.62 -21.56 -5.08
N VAL A 171 16.07 -22.42 -4.21
CA VAL A 171 14.61 -22.62 -4.12
C VAL A 171 13.90 -21.31 -3.76
N SER A 172 14.39 -20.55 -2.78
CA SER A 172 13.80 -19.26 -2.37
C SER A 172 13.85 -18.19 -3.47
N LEU A 173 14.93 -18.13 -4.24
CA LEU A 173 15.09 -17.22 -5.37
C LEU A 173 14.12 -17.58 -6.49
N ILE A 174 14.03 -18.86 -6.86
CA ILE A 174 13.07 -19.33 -7.86
C ILE A 174 11.64 -19.05 -7.36
N ALA A 175 11.34 -19.32 -6.09
CA ALA A 175 10.03 -19.02 -5.50
C ALA A 175 9.68 -17.53 -5.56
N SER A 176 10.66 -16.64 -5.35
CA SER A 176 10.45 -15.19 -5.47
C SER A 176 10.16 -14.78 -6.92
N LEU A 177 10.88 -15.35 -7.89
CA LEU A 177 10.66 -15.07 -9.32
C LEU A 177 9.31 -15.62 -9.81
N VAL A 178 8.98 -16.88 -9.49
CA VAL A 178 7.68 -17.49 -9.80
C VAL A 178 6.55 -16.73 -9.10
N GLY A 179 6.76 -16.30 -7.86
CA GLY A 179 5.84 -15.45 -7.13
C GLY A 179 5.57 -14.12 -7.86
N LEU A 180 6.60 -13.42 -8.36
CA LEU A 180 6.41 -12.19 -9.13
C LEU A 180 5.58 -12.42 -10.40
N VAL A 181 5.82 -13.53 -11.11
CA VAL A 181 5.01 -13.94 -12.26
C VAL A 181 3.56 -14.22 -11.84
N GLY A 182 3.37 -15.00 -10.78
CA GLY A 182 2.06 -15.30 -10.21
C GLY A 182 1.30 -14.06 -9.77
N ALA A 183 1.98 -13.06 -9.21
CA ALA A 183 1.39 -11.79 -8.79
C ALA A 183 0.77 -11.01 -9.96
N LYS A 184 1.45 -11.02 -11.11
CA LYS A 184 0.96 -10.41 -12.34
C LYS A 184 -0.17 -11.22 -12.97
N LEU A 185 -0.02 -12.55 -13.03
CA LEU A 185 -1.03 -13.43 -13.60
C LEU A 185 -2.35 -13.32 -12.82
N TYR A 186 -2.28 -13.34 -11.49
CA TYR A 186 -3.44 -13.19 -10.61
C TYR A 186 -4.12 -11.82 -10.79
N PHE A 187 -3.34 -10.75 -10.90
CA PHE A 187 -3.90 -9.42 -11.18
C PHE A 187 -4.63 -9.39 -12.52
N HIS A 188 -4.03 -9.98 -13.56
CA HIS A 188 -4.60 -10.01 -14.90
C HIS A 188 -5.88 -10.86 -14.96
N THR A 189 -5.88 -12.05 -14.38
CA THR A 189 -7.09 -12.91 -14.35
C THR A 189 -8.20 -12.25 -13.53
N GLY A 190 -7.88 -11.64 -12.39
CA GLY A 190 -8.85 -10.88 -11.61
C GLY A 190 -9.45 -9.71 -12.38
N HIS A 191 -8.62 -8.95 -13.11
CA HIS A 191 -9.09 -7.83 -13.91
C HIS A 191 -9.91 -8.27 -15.14
N PHE A 192 -9.48 -9.34 -15.81
CA PHE A 192 -10.18 -9.94 -16.94
C PHE A 192 -11.54 -10.52 -16.55
N LEU A 193 -11.61 -11.22 -15.40
CA LEU A 193 -12.86 -11.78 -14.86
C LEU A 193 -13.79 -10.68 -14.33
N ALA A 194 -13.25 -9.65 -13.67
CA ALA A 194 -14.03 -8.48 -13.26
C ALA A 194 -14.59 -7.69 -14.45
N GLY A 195 -13.83 -7.61 -15.55
CA GLY A 195 -14.31 -7.04 -16.82
C GLY A 195 -15.46 -7.83 -17.45
N ARG A 196 -15.62 -9.12 -17.10
CA ARG A 196 -16.75 -9.96 -17.52
C ARG A 196 -17.96 -9.89 -16.58
N THR A 197 -17.77 -9.58 -15.29
CA THR A 197 -18.85 -9.54 -14.29
C THR A 197 -19.48 -8.15 -14.10
N VAL A 198 -18.91 -7.09 -14.67
CA VAL A 198 -19.46 -5.73 -14.60
C VAL A 198 -20.11 -5.33 -15.92
N ALA A 199 -21.24 -5.96 -16.21
CA ALA A 199 -22.26 -5.47 -17.15
C ALA A 199 -23.44 -4.83 -16.37
N GLY A 200 -23.17 -3.96 -15.39
CA GLY A 200 -24.26 -3.35 -14.64
C GLY A 200 -23.96 -2.29 -13.56
N HIS A 201 -22.76 -2.21 -12.97
CA HIS A 201 -22.44 -1.16 -11.97
C HIS A 201 -21.03 -0.61 -12.17
N SER A 202 -20.94 0.52 -12.87
CA SER A 202 -19.71 1.24 -13.17
C SER A 202 -19.14 1.90 -11.91
N LEU A 203 -18.00 1.44 -11.42
CA LEU A 203 -17.13 2.29 -10.58
C LEU A 203 -16.64 3.46 -11.46
N PRO A 204 -16.74 4.73 -11.00
CA PRO A 204 -16.32 5.85 -11.83
C PRO A 204 -14.80 5.84 -11.98
N GLY A 205 -14.31 5.69 -13.21
CA GLY A 205 -12.91 5.97 -13.57
C GLY A 205 -12.07 4.83 -14.15
N GLN A 206 -12.60 3.62 -14.38
CA GLN A 206 -11.82 2.56 -15.05
C GLN A 206 -12.39 2.22 -16.43
N ARG A 207 -12.10 3.08 -17.42
CA ARG A 207 -12.14 2.66 -18.83
C ARG A 207 -11.02 1.66 -19.06
N GLY A 208 -11.36 0.55 -19.71
CA GLY A 208 -10.46 -0.56 -20.01
C GLY A 208 -9.38 -0.19 -21.01
N GLU A 209 -8.32 0.48 -20.53
CA GLU A 209 -7.07 0.56 -21.26
C GLU A 209 -6.23 -0.68 -20.95
N HIS A 210 -5.83 -1.40 -22.00
CA HIS A 210 -4.82 -2.43 -21.97
C HIS A 210 -3.48 -1.81 -21.52
N ARG A 211 -3.26 -1.72 -20.21
CA ARG A 211 -1.95 -1.35 -19.67
C ARG A 211 -0.96 -2.49 -19.99
N PRO A 212 0.23 -2.19 -20.53
CA PRO A 212 1.23 -3.22 -20.79
C PRO A 212 1.51 -4.02 -19.51
N MET A 213 1.80 -5.33 -19.61
CA MET A 213 2.01 -6.21 -18.44
C MET A 213 3.08 -5.70 -17.46
N LEU A 214 3.99 -4.85 -17.90
CA LEU A 214 4.99 -4.18 -17.05
C LEU A 214 4.42 -3.00 -16.24
N ALA A 215 3.38 -2.33 -16.73
CA ALA A 215 2.69 -1.22 -16.07
C ALA A 215 1.41 -1.65 -15.32
N ALA A 216 0.98 -2.91 -15.48
CA ALA A 216 -0.14 -3.49 -14.76
C ALA A 216 0.17 -3.65 -13.26
N GLY A 217 -0.86 -3.58 -12.42
CA GLY A 217 -0.74 -3.81 -10.99
C GLY A 217 -0.27 -5.23 -10.65
N MET A 218 0.10 -5.44 -9.38
CA MET A 218 0.48 -6.76 -8.87
C MET A 218 -0.40 -7.14 -7.69
N CYS A 219 -0.83 -8.40 -7.62
CA CYS A 219 -1.59 -8.93 -6.49
C CYS A 219 -0.71 -9.82 -5.61
N ILE A 220 -0.61 -9.46 -4.33
CA ILE A 220 0.18 -10.24 -3.35
C ILE A 220 -0.32 -11.68 -3.21
N GLN A 221 -1.61 -11.94 -3.43
CA GLN A 221 -2.19 -13.29 -3.38
C GLN A 221 -1.54 -14.23 -4.40
N GLY A 222 -1.34 -13.75 -5.63
CA GLY A 222 -0.65 -14.50 -6.67
C GLY A 222 0.82 -14.76 -6.33
N PHE A 223 1.48 -13.80 -5.70
CA PHE A 223 2.86 -13.97 -5.21
C PHE A 223 2.93 -15.09 -4.16
N VAL A 224 2.10 -15.02 -3.13
CA VAL A 224 2.11 -15.97 -2.01
C VAL A 224 1.81 -17.39 -2.51
N LEU A 225 0.81 -17.56 -3.38
CA LEU A 225 0.47 -18.87 -3.94
C LEU A 225 1.63 -19.45 -4.77
N GLY A 226 2.21 -18.65 -5.66
CA GLY A 226 3.34 -19.08 -6.49
C GLY A 226 4.58 -19.40 -5.65
N ALA A 227 4.88 -18.60 -4.63
CA ALA A 227 6.03 -18.81 -3.77
C ALA A 227 5.88 -20.07 -2.90
N ILE A 228 4.73 -20.26 -2.24
CA ILE A 228 4.49 -21.44 -1.39
C ILE A 228 4.53 -22.73 -2.21
N LEU A 229 3.88 -22.75 -3.38
CA LEU A 229 3.92 -23.92 -4.27
C LEU A 229 5.34 -24.23 -4.71
N THR A 230 6.11 -23.20 -5.06
CA THR A 230 7.51 -23.38 -5.49
C THR A 230 8.39 -23.89 -4.36
N ILE A 231 8.21 -23.41 -3.12
CA ILE A 231 8.95 -23.92 -1.96
C ILE A 231 8.56 -25.38 -1.68
N ALA A 232 7.27 -25.71 -1.71
CA ALA A 232 6.77 -27.05 -1.46
C ALA A 232 7.31 -28.07 -2.47
N VAL A 233 7.20 -27.77 -3.76
CA VAL A 233 7.68 -28.65 -4.85
C VAL A 233 9.20 -28.64 -4.93
N GLY A 234 9.81 -27.45 -4.88
CA GLY A 234 11.26 -27.26 -5.00
C GLY A 234 12.02 -27.99 -3.91
N ALA A 235 11.58 -27.88 -2.64
CA ALA A 235 12.22 -28.59 -1.52
C ALA A 235 12.21 -30.11 -1.73
N GLN A 236 11.11 -30.68 -2.21
CA GLN A 236 11.00 -32.11 -2.51
C GLN A 236 11.96 -32.52 -3.64
N ILE A 237 12.01 -31.75 -4.73
CA ILE A 237 12.91 -32.01 -5.88
C ILE A 237 14.38 -32.04 -5.46
N VAL A 238 14.80 -31.12 -4.58
CA VAL A 238 16.20 -31.03 -4.14
C VAL A 238 16.52 -31.88 -2.91
N GLY A 239 15.58 -32.72 -2.47
CA GLY A 239 15.73 -33.64 -1.35
C GLY A 239 15.87 -32.96 0.01
N LEU A 240 15.24 -31.80 0.21
CA LEU A 240 15.24 -31.08 1.49
C LEU A 240 13.94 -31.36 2.28
N PRO A 241 14.03 -31.52 3.61
CA PRO A 241 12.86 -31.72 4.45
C PRO A 241 12.01 -30.45 4.51
N LEU A 242 10.83 -30.48 3.87
CA LEU A 242 9.97 -29.32 3.68
C LEU A 242 9.67 -28.55 4.99
N GLY A 243 9.32 -29.26 6.08
CA GLY A 243 9.03 -28.61 7.36
C GLY A 243 10.19 -27.77 7.88
N ARG A 244 11.43 -28.27 7.80
CA ARG A 244 12.61 -27.52 8.22
C ARG A 244 12.90 -26.34 7.28
N VAL A 245 12.70 -26.52 5.97
CA VAL A 245 12.81 -25.43 5.00
C VAL A 245 11.81 -24.32 5.32
N LEU A 246 10.56 -24.66 5.64
CA LEU A 246 9.54 -23.70 6.05
C LEU A 246 9.93 -22.96 7.34
N ASP A 247 10.39 -23.70 8.36
CA ASP A 247 10.80 -23.08 9.63
C ASP A 247 11.96 -22.09 9.46
N VAL A 248 12.99 -22.41 8.68
CA VAL A 248 14.08 -21.44 8.39
C VAL A 248 13.63 -20.30 7.48
N THR A 249 12.56 -20.48 6.70
CA THR A 249 12.00 -19.44 5.83
C THR A 249 11.17 -18.42 6.62
N ALA A 250 10.49 -18.85 7.70
CA ALA A 250 9.56 -18.00 8.44
C ALA A 250 10.20 -16.69 8.98
N PRO A 251 11.36 -16.74 9.66
CA PRO A 251 12.05 -15.53 10.11
C PRO A 251 12.43 -14.60 8.96
N GLY A 252 12.96 -15.16 7.87
CA GLY A 252 13.36 -14.37 6.70
C GLY A 252 12.20 -13.67 6.02
N LEU A 253 11.06 -14.35 5.89
CA LEU A 253 9.83 -13.76 5.37
C LEU A 253 9.33 -12.62 6.27
N LEU A 254 9.39 -12.79 7.59
CA LEU A 254 8.94 -11.79 8.55
C LEU A 254 9.88 -10.57 8.60
N PHE A 255 11.19 -10.77 8.57
CA PHE A 255 12.14 -9.65 8.45
C PHE A 255 12.00 -8.91 7.12
N GLY A 256 11.78 -9.64 6.02
CA GLY A 256 11.46 -9.03 4.73
C GLY A 256 10.19 -8.17 4.80
N MET A 257 9.15 -8.65 5.49
CA MET A 257 7.94 -7.85 5.73
C MET A 257 8.19 -6.64 6.61
N THR A 258 9.00 -6.75 7.67
CA THR A 258 9.39 -5.61 8.52
C THR A 258 9.95 -4.47 7.67
N VAL A 259 10.97 -4.75 6.85
CA VAL A 259 11.58 -3.73 5.99
C VAL A 259 10.60 -3.26 4.90
N GLY A 260 9.88 -4.18 4.28
CA GLY A 260 8.92 -3.87 3.21
C GLY A 260 7.77 -2.96 3.65
N ARG A 261 7.34 -3.02 4.92
CA ARG A 261 6.26 -2.16 5.44
C ARG A 261 6.64 -0.68 5.51
N PHE A 262 7.92 -0.36 5.72
CA PHE A 262 8.41 1.02 5.54
C PHE A 262 8.27 1.47 4.08
N GLY A 263 8.44 0.55 3.13
CA GLY A 263 8.16 0.77 1.71
C GLY A 263 6.72 1.20 1.45
N CYS A 264 5.75 0.62 2.16
CA CYS A 264 4.35 1.04 2.07
C CYS A 264 4.11 2.43 2.68
N PHE A 265 4.77 2.73 3.81
CA PHE A 265 4.68 4.04 4.47
C PHE A 265 5.19 5.17 3.57
N PHE A 266 6.41 5.05 3.05
CA PHE A 266 6.98 6.05 2.14
C PHE A 266 6.41 5.97 0.72
N GLY A 267 5.88 4.82 0.31
CA GLY A 267 5.23 4.65 -0.98
C GLY A 267 3.80 5.18 -1.01
N GLY A 268 3.25 5.59 0.13
CA GLY A 268 1.90 6.11 0.27
C GLY A 268 0.81 5.09 -0.04
N CYS A 269 0.97 3.84 0.40
CA CYS A 269 -0.06 2.81 0.30
C CYS A 269 -0.40 2.19 1.64
N CYS A 270 -1.60 1.59 1.73
CA CYS A 270 -2.10 0.90 2.92
C CYS A 270 -2.11 1.77 4.18
N ALA A 271 -2.43 3.06 4.02
CA ALA A 271 -2.40 4.05 5.07
C ALA A 271 -3.45 3.82 6.17
N GLY A 272 -3.13 4.31 7.37
CA GLY A 272 -4.07 4.35 8.49
C GLY A 272 -5.09 5.48 8.34
N ARG A 273 -6.14 5.42 9.15
CA ARG A 273 -7.17 6.45 9.22
C ARG A 273 -6.57 7.78 9.70
N PRO A 274 -7.10 8.92 9.25
CA PRO A 274 -6.74 10.22 9.82
C PRO A 274 -6.98 10.27 11.34
N THR A 275 -6.14 10.99 12.07
CA THR A 275 -6.24 11.09 13.53
C THR A 275 -5.74 12.43 14.07
N ALA A 276 -6.39 12.91 15.13
CA ALA A 276 -5.93 14.05 15.91
C ALA A 276 -4.90 13.67 16.99
N ALA A 277 -4.68 12.37 17.21
CA ALA A 277 -3.82 11.89 18.29
C ALA A 277 -2.38 12.41 18.16
N ARG A 278 -1.75 12.75 19.29
CA ARG A 278 -0.40 13.32 19.35
C ARG A 278 0.70 12.37 18.82
N TRP A 279 0.44 11.07 18.85
CA TRP A 279 1.34 10.03 18.32
C TRP A 279 1.09 9.72 16.83
N GLY A 280 0.08 10.34 16.21
CA GLY A 280 -0.15 10.19 14.78
C GLY A 280 1.02 10.75 13.97
N LEU A 281 1.37 10.08 12.89
CA LEU A 281 2.43 10.51 11.99
C LEU A 281 1.84 11.06 10.69
N TRP A 282 2.46 12.10 10.17
CA TRP A 282 2.07 12.65 8.88
C TRP A 282 2.40 11.62 7.78
N SER A 283 1.39 11.20 7.01
CA SER A 283 1.51 10.21 5.94
C SER A 283 0.51 10.52 4.83
N SER A 284 0.88 10.19 3.60
CA SER A 284 0.02 10.32 2.42
C SER A 284 -0.42 8.95 1.91
N ASP A 285 -1.63 8.87 1.36
CA ASP A 285 -2.10 7.74 0.54
C ASP A 285 -1.98 8.05 -0.97
N ARG A 286 -1.13 9.03 -1.32
CA ARG A 286 -0.96 9.69 -2.63
C ARG A 286 -2.09 10.64 -3.02
N HIS A 287 -3.25 10.59 -2.37
CA HIS A 287 -4.36 11.50 -2.63
C HIS A 287 -4.47 12.55 -1.51
N VAL A 288 -4.61 12.11 -0.27
CA VAL A 288 -4.69 12.94 0.95
C VAL A 288 -3.49 12.67 1.87
N GLY A 289 -2.68 13.69 2.08
CA GLY A 289 -1.63 13.76 3.10
C GLY A 289 -2.16 14.40 4.38
N VAL A 290 -2.14 13.66 5.50
CA VAL A 290 -2.64 14.13 6.80
C VAL A 290 -1.93 13.36 7.92
N ARG A 291 -2.09 13.81 9.17
CA ARG A 291 -1.73 13.00 10.33
C ARG A 291 -2.61 11.75 10.39
N ARG A 292 -1.98 10.58 10.35
CA ARG A 292 -2.64 9.26 10.32
C ARG A 292 -2.12 8.37 11.43
N ILE A 293 -2.93 7.37 11.77
CA ILE A 293 -2.49 6.25 12.60
C ILE A 293 -1.38 5.52 11.82
N PRO A 294 -0.15 5.34 12.36
CA PRO A 294 0.96 4.74 11.63
C PRO A 294 0.84 3.20 11.60
N VAL A 295 -0.28 2.70 11.08
CA VAL A 295 -0.60 1.26 11.05
C VAL A 295 0.45 0.46 10.29
N GLN A 296 1.11 1.04 9.29
CA GLN A 296 2.21 0.39 8.59
C GLN A 296 3.40 0.11 9.52
N LEU A 297 3.69 1.01 10.46
CA LEU A 297 4.74 0.81 11.45
C LEU A 297 4.31 -0.23 12.50
N PHE A 298 3.04 -0.26 12.90
CA PHE A 298 2.53 -1.32 13.77
C PHE A 298 2.62 -2.71 13.12
N GLU A 299 2.31 -2.82 11.82
CA GLU A 299 2.49 -4.05 11.06
C GLU A 299 3.98 -4.43 10.91
N SER A 300 4.86 -3.44 10.77
CA SER A 300 6.31 -3.63 10.76
C SER A 300 6.81 -4.17 12.10
N THR A 301 6.39 -3.58 13.21
CA THR A 301 6.76 -4.00 14.56
C THR A 301 6.24 -5.41 14.85
N LEU A 302 4.99 -5.70 14.48
CA LEU A 302 4.42 -7.04 14.60
C LEU A 302 5.26 -8.07 13.83
N ALA A 303 5.60 -7.77 12.56
CA ALA A 303 6.44 -8.64 11.75
C ALA A 303 7.84 -8.82 12.37
N LEU A 304 8.43 -7.76 12.93
CA LEU A 304 9.73 -7.83 13.59
C LEU A 304 9.67 -8.72 14.84
N CYS A 305 8.70 -8.51 15.72
CA CYS A 305 8.56 -9.30 16.95
C CYS A 305 8.35 -10.78 16.64
N LEU A 306 7.47 -11.10 15.69
CA LEU A 306 7.25 -12.49 15.27
C LEU A 306 8.50 -13.07 14.57
N GLY A 307 9.19 -12.27 13.76
CA GLY A 307 10.40 -12.69 13.05
C GLY A 307 11.54 -12.99 14.02
N LEU A 308 11.73 -12.14 15.02
CA LEU A 308 12.71 -12.35 16.10
C LEU A 308 12.34 -13.57 16.94
N ALA A 309 11.07 -13.73 17.32
CA ALA A 309 10.62 -14.90 18.05
C ALA A 309 10.88 -16.19 17.26
N ALA A 310 10.48 -16.24 15.99
CA ALA A 310 10.72 -17.36 15.10
C ALA A 310 12.23 -17.62 14.91
N PHE A 311 13.03 -16.57 14.73
CA PHE A 311 14.48 -16.68 14.60
C PHE A 311 15.09 -17.32 15.85
N VAL A 312 14.76 -16.80 17.03
CA VAL A 312 15.26 -17.31 18.32
C VAL A 312 14.83 -18.75 18.55
N ILE A 313 13.58 -19.12 18.22
CA ILE A 313 13.10 -20.49 18.37
C ILE A 313 13.89 -21.45 17.48
N VAL A 314 14.06 -21.12 16.19
CA VAL A 314 14.82 -21.98 15.24
C VAL A 314 16.31 -22.02 15.57
N TRP A 315 16.85 -20.94 16.17
CA TRP A 315 18.25 -20.86 16.56
C TRP A 315 18.56 -21.64 17.83
N THR A 316 17.68 -21.57 18.85
CA THR A 316 17.97 -22.17 20.17
C THR A 316 17.40 -23.57 20.34
N THR A 317 16.48 -23.98 19.48
CA THR A 317 15.80 -25.28 19.56
C THR A 317 15.82 -25.99 18.22
N THR A 318 15.50 -27.28 18.23
CA THR A 318 15.14 -28.05 17.04
C THR A 318 13.62 -28.16 17.00
N PRO A 319 12.91 -27.36 16.17
CA PRO A 319 11.45 -27.40 16.15
C PRO A 319 10.91 -28.78 15.80
N HIS A 320 10.07 -29.32 16.68
CA HIS A 320 9.38 -30.58 16.49
C HIS A 320 7.87 -30.41 16.78
N PRO A 321 6.99 -30.81 15.84
CA PRO A 321 7.29 -31.31 14.51
C PRO A 321 7.84 -30.20 13.59
N ALA A 322 8.56 -30.59 12.53
CA ALA A 322 9.10 -29.63 11.56
C ALA A 322 7.96 -28.91 10.82
N GLY A 323 8.07 -27.58 10.69
CA GLY A 323 7.06 -26.70 10.09
C GLY A 323 6.20 -25.93 11.10
N VAL A 324 6.30 -26.27 12.39
CA VAL A 324 5.53 -25.65 13.47
C VAL A 324 5.82 -24.14 13.60
N VAL A 325 7.09 -23.73 13.47
CA VAL A 325 7.45 -22.31 13.58
C VAL A 325 6.84 -21.52 12.43
N PHE A 326 6.86 -22.08 11.22
CA PHE A 326 6.24 -21.43 10.06
C PHE A 326 4.72 -21.27 10.23
N ILE A 327 4.03 -22.33 10.64
CA ILE A 327 2.56 -22.28 10.81
C ILE A 327 2.19 -21.27 11.88
N GLY A 328 2.79 -21.36 13.07
CA GLY A 328 2.56 -20.42 14.17
C GLY A 328 2.89 -18.97 13.78
N ALA A 329 3.99 -18.74 13.07
CA ALA A 329 4.40 -17.41 12.64
C ALA A 329 3.41 -16.78 11.63
N ILE A 330 2.96 -17.54 10.64
CA ILE A 330 1.98 -17.07 9.64
C ILE A 330 0.60 -16.84 10.29
N ALA A 331 0.17 -17.74 11.18
CA ALA A 331 -1.08 -17.59 11.90
C ALA A 331 -1.05 -16.38 12.86
N GLY A 332 0.05 -16.19 13.59
CA GLY A 332 0.28 -15.03 14.44
C GLY A 332 0.27 -13.71 13.68
N TYR A 333 0.97 -13.65 12.54
CA TYR A 333 0.95 -12.45 11.68
C TYR A 333 -0.45 -12.19 11.13
N THR A 334 -1.16 -13.24 10.72
CA THR A 334 -2.53 -13.15 10.22
C THR A 334 -3.46 -12.59 11.27
N LEU A 335 -3.42 -13.12 12.50
CA LEU A 335 -4.21 -12.65 13.63
C LEU A 335 -3.92 -11.17 13.90
N GLY A 336 -2.65 -10.80 14.08
CA GLY A 336 -2.27 -9.41 14.34
C GLY A 336 -2.68 -8.47 13.20
N ARG A 337 -2.61 -8.90 11.94
CA ARG A 337 -3.12 -8.13 10.80
C ARG A 337 -4.63 -7.90 10.88
N GLN A 338 -5.42 -8.89 11.30
CA GLN A 338 -6.86 -8.72 11.48
C GLN A 338 -7.19 -7.75 12.63
N LEU A 339 -6.40 -7.76 13.69
CA LEU A 339 -6.52 -6.84 14.82
C LEU A 339 -6.18 -5.39 14.43
N LEU A 340 -5.19 -5.19 13.56
CA LEU A 340 -4.79 -3.87 13.05
C LEU A 340 -5.71 -3.35 11.94
N PHE A 341 -6.48 -4.22 11.27
CA PHE A 341 -7.34 -3.85 10.14
C PHE A 341 -8.29 -2.66 10.39
N PRO A 342 -8.96 -2.53 11.56
CA PRO A 342 -9.86 -1.40 11.84
C PRO A 342 -9.18 -0.02 11.86
N LEU A 343 -7.86 0.00 11.99
CA LEU A 343 -7.05 1.22 12.00
C LEU A 343 -6.71 1.71 10.58
N ARG A 344 -6.96 0.89 9.55
CA ARG A 344 -6.72 1.23 8.15
C ARG A 344 -7.83 2.07 7.56
N ASP A 345 -7.44 2.92 6.61
CA ASP A 345 -8.34 3.76 5.83
C ASP A 345 -8.92 3.01 4.61
N GLN A 346 -9.34 1.75 4.82
CA GLN A 346 -9.89 0.92 3.75
C GLN A 346 -11.33 0.48 4.06
N PRO A 347 -12.22 0.47 3.05
CA PRO A 347 -13.59 0.03 3.23
C PRO A 347 -13.63 -1.46 3.59
N ARG A 348 -14.61 -1.83 4.44
CA ARG A 348 -14.87 -3.23 4.77
C ARG A 348 -15.62 -3.87 3.60
N TYR A 349 -14.98 -4.84 2.94
CA TYR A 349 -15.62 -5.61 1.86
C TYR A 349 -16.54 -6.74 2.36
N SER A 350 -16.30 -7.25 3.58
CA SER A 350 -17.09 -8.35 4.15
C SER A 350 -17.43 -8.08 5.61
N VAL A 351 -18.69 -8.30 5.97
CA VAL A 351 -19.20 -8.11 7.34
C VAL A 351 -18.60 -9.15 8.30
N HIS A 352 -18.50 -10.42 7.86
CA HIS A 352 -18.09 -11.54 8.72
C HIS A 352 -16.66 -12.03 8.46
N GLY A 353 -16.03 -11.64 7.34
CA GLY A 353 -14.73 -12.17 6.92
C GLY A 353 -13.63 -11.97 7.97
N ARG A 354 -13.59 -10.81 8.62
CA ARG A 354 -12.59 -10.51 9.67
C ARG A 354 -12.73 -11.44 10.87
N ASN A 355 -13.95 -11.56 11.40
CA ASN A 355 -14.19 -12.38 12.60
C ASN A 355 -13.91 -13.87 12.33
N ARG A 356 -14.28 -14.36 11.13
CA ARG A 356 -13.93 -15.71 10.68
C ARG A 356 -12.43 -15.92 10.61
N MET A 357 -11.68 -14.96 10.05
CA MET A 357 -10.23 -15.05 9.94
C MET A 357 -9.53 -14.99 11.31
N ILE A 358 -10.04 -14.18 12.24
CA ILE A 358 -9.54 -14.14 13.63
C ILE A 358 -9.75 -15.50 14.30
N ALA A 359 -10.96 -16.05 14.22
CA ALA A 359 -11.27 -17.36 14.81
C ALA A 359 -10.40 -18.47 14.20
N PHE A 360 -10.25 -18.48 12.88
CA PHE A 360 -9.40 -19.44 12.18
C PHE A 360 -7.92 -19.32 12.58
N ALA A 361 -7.36 -18.10 12.57
CA ALA A 361 -5.97 -17.89 12.96
C ALA A 361 -5.73 -18.25 14.44
N GLY A 362 -6.68 -17.92 15.33
CA GLY A 362 -6.63 -18.32 16.73
C GLY A 362 -6.67 -19.84 16.92
N PHE A 363 -7.56 -20.52 16.20
CA PHE A 363 -7.62 -21.98 16.18
C PHE A 363 -6.30 -22.61 15.72
N VAL A 364 -5.72 -22.10 14.63
CA VAL A 364 -4.44 -22.59 14.11
C VAL A 364 -3.31 -22.39 15.13
N ILE A 365 -3.23 -21.23 15.80
CA ILE A 365 -2.23 -20.98 16.85
C ILE A 365 -2.39 -21.98 18.01
N ILE A 366 -3.62 -22.20 18.48
CA ILE A 366 -3.89 -23.13 19.60
C ILE A 366 -3.51 -24.56 19.18
N ALA A 367 -3.91 -24.98 17.98
CA ALA A 367 -3.58 -26.30 17.45
C ALA A 367 -2.06 -26.49 17.28
N ASP A 368 -1.37 -25.48 16.76
CA ASP A 368 0.08 -25.49 16.55
C ASP A 368 0.84 -25.61 17.89
N ILE A 369 0.45 -24.84 18.90
CA ILE A 369 1.01 -24.93 20.27
C ILE A 369 0.72 -26.30 20.89
N ALA A 370 -0.50 -26.81 20.75
CA ALA A 370 -0.86 -28.13 21.28
C ALA A 370 -0.01 -29.23 20.63
N ILE A 371 0.09 -29.23 19.30
CA ILE A 371 0.93 -30.18 18.55
C ILE A 371 2.40 -30.07 19.00
N ALA A 372 2.93 -28.85 19.13
CA ALA A 372 4.29 -28.61 19.61
C ALA A 372 4.53 -29.10 21.04
N ALA A 373 3.50 -29.16 21.87
CA ALA A 373 3.59 -29.61 23.26
C ALA A 373 3.44 -31.14 23.39
N PHE A 374 2.55 -31.75 22.61
CA PHE A 374 2.22 -33.19 22.69
C PHE A 374 3.13 -34.09 21.84
N VAL A 375 3.80 -33.54 20.83
CA VAL A 375 4.72 -34.29 19.93
C VAL A 375 6.19 -34.12 20.37
N ARG A 376 6.43 -33.68 21.61
CA ARG A 376 7.77 -33.51 22.20
C ARG A 376 8.47 -34.83 22.48
#